data_AF-A0A931XUV4-F1
#
_entry.id   AF-A0A931XUV4-F1
#
_cell.length_a   1.000
_cell.length_b   1.000
_cell.length_c   1.000
_cell.angle_alpha   90.00
_cell.angle_beta   90.00
_cell.angle_gamma   90.00
#
_symmetry.space_group_name_H-M   'P 1'
#
loop_
_entity.id
_entity.type
_entity.pdbx_description
1 polymer ?
#
loop_
_entity_poly.entity_id
_entity_poly.type
_entity_poly.pdbx_seq_one_letter_code
_entity_poly.pdbx_strand_id
1 'polypeptide(L)' 'EALLPWVLEHVGEEIILYASDYPQRDSGYPYTVKTLMERADVTAAQKRKIFYENPSRFYRL' A
#
# COMPACT_ATOMS: atom_id res chain seq x y z
N GLU A 1 -4.19 1.08 -13.95
CA GLU A 1 -3.77 -0.33 -13.81
C GLU A 1 -4.16 -0.84 -12.44
N ALA A 2 -4.73 -2.04 -12.35
CA ALA A 2 -5.16 -2.65 -11.09
C ALA A 2 -4.29 -3.87 -10.76
N LEU A 3 -2.96 -3.71 -10.74
CA LEU A 3 -2.04 -4.82 -10.48
C LEU A 3 -1.95 -5.19 -8.99
N LEU A 4 -2.31 -4.29 -8.09
CA LEU A 4 -2.17 -4.52 -6.64
C LEU A 4 -2.88 -5.79 -6.12
N PRO A 5 -4.15 -6.10 -6.47
CA PRO A 5 -4.81 -7.31 -5.98
C PRO A 5 -4.09 -8.57 -6.49
N TRP A 6 -3.65 -8.56 -7.75
CA TRP A 6 -2.88 -9.65 -8.32
C TRP A 6 -1.55 -9.87 -7.58
N VAL A 7 -0.82 -8.78 -7.28
CA VAL A 7 0.43 -8.84 -6.50
C VAL A 7 0.18 -9.37 -5.09
N LEU A 8 -0.87 -8.90 -4.41
CA LEU A 8 -1.23 -9.39 -3.08
C LEU A 8 -1.51 -10.89 -3.08
N GLU A 9 -2.17 -11.40 -4.13
CA GLU A 9 -2.51 -12.82 -4.29
C GLU A 9 -1.29 -13.69 -4.66
N HIS A 10 -0.46 -13.25 -5.61
CA HIS A 10 0.57 -14.10 -6.21
C HIS A 10 1.96 -13.91 -5.60
N VAL A 11 2.28 -12.70 -5.12
CA VAL A 11 3.57 -12.37 -4.48
C VAL A 11 3.47 -12.47 -2.96
N GLY A 12 2.28 -12.20 -2.42
CA GLY A 12 1.97 -12.31 -1.00
C GLY A 12 1.88 -10.95 -0.31
N GLU A 13 0.83 -10.79 0.49
CA GLU A 13 0.50 -9.54 1.18
C GLU A 13 1.41 -9.17 2.36
N GLU A 14 2.31 -10.07 2.78
CA GLU A 14 3.23 -9.87 3.91
C GLU A 14 4.46 -9.00 3.58
N ILE A 15 4.77 -8.81 2.31
CA ILE A 15 5.99 -8.11 1.87
C ILE A 15 5.71 -6.81 1.12
N ILE A 16 4.45 -6.38 1.10
CA ILE A 16 4.03 -5.14 0.42
C ILE A 16 4.00 -3.99 1.42
N LEU A 17 4.67 -2.89 1.08
CA LEU A 17 4.70 -1.66 1.86
C LEU A 17 4.17 -0.52 1.00
N TYR A 18 3.46 0.43 1.63
CA TYR A 18 3.08 1.68 0.98
C TYR A 18 4.25 2.66 0.96
N ALA A 19 4.43 3.35 -0.17
CA ALA A 19 5.31 4.50 -0.31
C ALA A 19 4.55 5.62 -1.02
N SER A 20 4.61 6.85 -0.48
CA SER A 20 3.98 8.02 -1.11
C SER A 20 4.82 8.61 -2.23
N ASP A 21 6.10 8.26 -2.32
CA ASP A 21 7.08 8.87 -3.23
C ASP A 21 7.15 10.40 -3.11
N TYR A 22 6.91 10.97 -1.92
CA TYR A 22 7.05 12.42 -1.70
C TYR A 22 8.53 12.82 -1.65
N PRO A 23 8.97 13.94 -2.29
CA PRO A 23 8.19 14.96 -2.99
C PRO A 23 8.19 14.81 -4.53
N GLN A 24 8.26 13.59 -5.07
CA GLN A 24 8.29 13.37 -6.51
C GLN A 24 7.06 14.01 -7.17
N ARG A 25 7.30 14.78 -8.24
CA ARG A 25 6.27 15.60 -8.91
C ARG A 25 5.06 14.77 -9.37
N ASP A 26 5.29 13.54 -9.81
CA ASP A 26 4.28 12.69 -10.41
C ASP A 26 3.69 11.65 -9.42
N SER A 27 4.02 11.76 -8.13
CA SER A 27 3.63 10.78 -7.11
C SER A 27 2.14 10.74 -6.77
N GLY A 28 1.36 11.74 -7.19
CA GLY A 28 -0.05 11.89 -6.80
C GLY A 28 -0.26 12.48 -5.41
N TYR A 29 0.80 12.96 -4.76
CA TYR A 29 0.71 13.75 -3.52
C TYR A 29 -0.14 15.01 -3.78
N PRO A 30 -1.03 15.43 -2.85
CA PRO A 30 -1.21 14.94 -1.47
C PRO A 30 -2.24 13.81 -1.29
N TYR A 31 -2.77 13.23 -2.36
CA TYR A 31 -3.93 12.34 -2.29
C TYR A 31 -3.60 10.85 -2.29
N THR A 32 -2.33 10.47 -2.36
CA THR A 32 -1.86 9.08 -2.49
C THR A 32 -2.46 8.12 -1.46
N VAL A 33 -2.53 8.53 -0.19
CA VAL A 33 -3.15 7.72 0.88
C VAL A 33 -4.64 7.54 0.63
N LYS A 34 -5.35 8.63 0.30
CA LYS A 34 -6.79 8.61 0.02
C LYS A 34 -7.08 7.68 -1.17
N THR A 35 -6.30 7.80 -2.24
CA THR A 35 -6.45 6.97 -3.44
C THR A 35 -6.35 5.48 -3.12
N LEU A 36 -5.39 5.06 -2.30
CA LEU A 36 -5.25 3.64 -1.91
C LEU A 36 -6.33 3.21 -0.89
N MET A 37 -6.74 4.10 0.02
CA MET A 37 -7.79 3.80 1.01
C MET A 37 -9.18 3.62 0.39
N GLU A 38 -9.49 4.33 -0.70
CA GLU A 38 -10.80 4.27 -1.38
C GLU A 38 -10.94 3.08 -2.35
N ARG A 39 -9.85 2.33 -2.59
CA ARG A 39 -9.88 1.12 -3.43
C ARG A 39 -10.80 0.04 -2.85
N ALA A 40 -11.82 -0.34 -3.61
CA ALA A 40 -12.76 -1.40 -3.23
C ALA A 40 -12.20 -2.82 -3.50
N ASP A 41 -11.16 -2.93 -4.33
CA ASP A 41 -10.49 -4.18 -4.70
C ASP A 41 -9.37 -4.58 -3.72
N VAL A 42 -9.24 -3.88 -2.58
CA VAL A 42 -8.30 -4.19 -1.52
C VAL A 42 -9.05 -4.20 -0.18
N THR A 43 -8.95 -5.31 0.54
CA THR A 43 -9.66 -5.49 1.81
C THR A 43 -9.10 -4.58 2.91
N ALA A 44 -9.88 -4.35 3.97
CA ALA A 44 -9.42 -3.58 5.13
C ALA A 44 -8.21 -4.23 5.83
N ALA A 45 -8.13 -5.57 5.84
CA ALA A 45 -7.00 -6.30 6.41
C ALA A 45 -5.72 -6.09 5.57
N GLN A 46 -5.82 -6.17 4.24
CA GLN A 46 -4.71 -5.88 3.34
C GLN A 46 -4.21 -4.43 3.47
N LYS A 47 -5.13 -3.45 3.58
CA LYS A 47 -4.76 -2.06 3.84
C LYS A 47 -3.98 -1.92 5.14
N ARG A 48 -4.39 -2.61 6.20
CA ARG A 48 -3.68 -2.62 7.50
C ARG A 48 -2.26 -3.19 7.37
N LYS A 49 -2.08 -4.26 6.61
CA LYS A 49 -0.75 -4.83 6.32
C LYS A 49 0.15 -3.83 5.59
N ILE A 50 -0.36 -3.27 4.50
CA ILE A 50 0.39 -2.36 3.62
C ILE A 50 0.81 -1.07 4.33
N PHE A 51 -0.09 -0.47 5.12
CA PHE A 51 0.16 0.83 5.76
C PHE A 51 0.81 0.75 7.14
N TYR A 52 0.67 -0.38 7.85
CA TYR A 52 1.07 -0.45 9.25
C TYR A 52 1.85 -1.72 9.60
N GLU A 53 1.26 -2.91 9.47
CA GLU A 53 1.88 -4.12 10.04
C GLU A 53 3.20 -4.48 9.35
N ASN A 54 3.25 -4.41 8.01
CA ASN A 54 4.46 -4.74 7.26
C ASN A 54 5.56 -3.68 7.48
N PRO A 55 5.30 -2.36 7.36
CA PRO A 55 6.29 -1.35 7.71
C PRO A 55 6.80 -1.47 9.15
N SER A 56 5.92 -1.66 10.14
CA SER A 56 6.34 -1.79 11.54
C SER A 56 7.24 -3.00 11.76
N ARG A 57 6.90 -4.16 11.17
CA ARG A 57 7.76 -5.35 11.20
C ARG A 57 9.10 -5.13 10.49
N PHE A 58 9.08 -4.51 9.31
CA PHE A 58 10.28 -4.30 8.49
C PHE A 58 11.26 -3.31 9.12
N TYR A 59 10.75 -2.19 9.63
CA TYR A 59 11.54 -1.12 10.23
C TYR A 59 11.78 -1.29 11.74
N ARG A 60 11.17 -2.31 12.38
CA ARG A 60 11.24 -2.57 13.83
C ARG A 60 10.79 -1.37 14.67
N LEU A 61 9.64 -0.82 14.29
CA LEU A 61 8.98 0.30 14.97
C LEU A 61 8.11 -0.15 16.14
#